data_AF-A0A6I1IF48-F1
#
_entry.id   AF-A0A6I1IF48-F1
#
_cell.length_a   1.000
_cell.length_b   1.000
_cell.length_c   1.000
_cell.angle_alpha   90.00
_cell.angle_beta   90.00
_cell.angle_gamma   90.00
#
_symmetry.space_group_name_H-M   'P 1'
#
loop_
_entity.id
_entity.type
_entity.pdbx_description
1 polymer ?
#
loop_
_entity_poly.entity_id
_entity_poly.type
_entity_poly.pdbx_seq_one_letter_code
_entity_poly.pdbx_strand_id
1 'polypeptide(L)'
;MSIVGDLGDDAGRPLQPDHDWPFFDADFSVPAQMLAQVQALTPRAAALLWTRHVSAHPVETHPMQLREEHRLQPTIAGPEWLAEFDAVSSEHPAQSGRVAAFLVSHFQAAGAAPVLFMASRELAYALTPAALVACWPCLLALSDESPLLYQPATGKFVWCRPHGALAGGEDGQESAP
;
A
#
# COMPACT_ATOMS: atom_id res chain seq x y z
N MET A 1 -10.24 16.97 0.88
CA MET A 1 -10.29 16.47 2.28
C MET A 1 -9.26 15.37 2.37
N SER A 2 -8.20 15.55 3.18
CA SER A 2 -7.12 14.57 3.28
C SER A 2 -7.55 13.45 4.24
N ILE A 3 -7.34 12.18 3.90
CA ILE A 3 -7.53 11.04 4.82
C ILE A 3 -6.68 11.18 6.09
N VAL A 4 -5.56 11.90 6.00
CA VAL A 4 -4.75 12.30 7.16
C VAL A 4 -5.54 13.20 8.13
N GLY A 5 -6.52 13.95 7.62
CA GLY A 5 -7.38 14.85 8.41
C GLY A 5 -8.52 14.16 9.14
N ASP A 6 -8.96 12.97 8.74
CA ASP A 6 -10.00 12.17 9.45
C ASP A 6 -9.38 11.33 10.59
N LEU A 7 -8.04 11.24 10.64
CA LEU A 7 -7.27 10.57 11.70
C LEU A 7 -6.96 11.47 12.91
N GLY A 8 -7.27 12.78 12.85
CA GLY A 8 -7.03 13.70 13.97
C GLY A 8 -5.56 13.78 14.41
N ASP A 9 -5.31 13.95 15.72
CA ASP A 9 -3.97 13.95 16.34
C ASP A 9 -3.17 12.63 16.15
N ASP A 10 -3.78 11.58 15.57
CA ASP A 10 -3.14 10.31 15.23
C ASP A 10 -2.52 10.29 13.81
N ALA A 11 -2.34 11.46 13.17
CA ALA A 11 -1.67 11.59 11.89
C ALA A 11 -0.29 10.90 11.91
N GLY A 12 -0.01 10.11 10.87
CA GLY A 12 1.22 9.31 10.77
C GLY A 12 2.49 10.14 10.98
N ARG A 13 3.53 9.50 11.50
CA ARG A 13 4.84 10.12 11.70
C ARG A 13 5.70 9.99 10.44
N PRO A 14 6.64 10.91 10.20
CA PRO A 14 7.68 10.70 9.19
C PRO A 14 8.41 9.37 9.44
N LEU A 15 8.90 8.76 8.36
CA LEU A 15 9.78 7.60 8.47
C LEU A 15 11.01 7.97 9.31
N GLN A 16 11.27 7.15 10.33
CA GLN A 16 12.44 7.24 11.20
C GLN A 16 13.49 6.25 10.70
N PRO A 17 14.67 6.70 10.27
CA PRO A 17 15.69 5.82 9.74
C PRO A 17 16.01 4.63 10.66
N ASP A 18 16.31 4.85 11.93
CA ASP A 18 16.78 3.75 12.78
C ASP A 18 15.68 2.74 13.17
N HIS A 19 14.40 3.13 13.07
CA HIS A 19 13.26 2.31 13.48
C HIS A 19 12.47 1.73 12.30
N ASP A 20 12.35 2.52 11.23
CA ASP A 20 11.64 2.18 9.99
C ASP A 20 12.63 1.94 8.83
N TRP A 21 13.95 1.78 9.07
CA TRP A 21 14.93 1.36 8.05
C TRP A 21 15.67 0.02 8.26
N PRO A 22 15.21 -0.95 9.07
CA PRO A 22 15.33 -2.35 8.62
C PRO A 22 14.78 -2.63 7.19
N PHE A 23 14.23 -1.59 6.52
CA PHE A 23 13.42 -1.51 5.31
C PHE A 23 14.20 -1.12 4.04
N PHE A 24 15.46 -0.66 4.13
CA PHE A 24 16.21 -0.03 3.01
C PHE A 24 17.69 -0.40 2.90
N ASP A 25 18.16 -1.46 3.54
CA ASP A 25 19.57 -1.81 3.43
C ASP A 25 19.89 -2.52 2.09
N ALA A 26 20.72 -1.82 1.30
CA ALA A 26 21.46 -2.21 0.10
C ALA A 26 20.73 -2.34 -1.26
N ASP A 27 19.53 -2.93 -1.34
CA ASP A 27 19.05 -3.41 -2.66
C ASP A 27 18.23 -2.40 -3.48
N PHE A 28 17.62 -1.39 -2.84
CA PHE A 28 16.72 -0.44 -3.50
C PHE A 28 17.12 1.03 -3.25
N SER A 29 17.59 1.72 -4.29
CA SER A 29 17.91 3.15 -4.19
C SER A 29 16.66 4.02 -4.35
N VAL A 30 16.06 4.45 -3.24
CA VAL A 30 14.95 5.42 -3.24
C VAL A 30 15.44 6.83 -2.85
N PRO A 31 15.17 7.87 -3.65
CA PRO A 31 15.56 9.24 -3.31
C PRO A 31 14.90 9.72 -2.01
N ALA A 32 15.64 10.46 -1.19
CA ALA A 32 15.14 11.04 0.07
C ALA A 32 13.87 11.89 -0.12
N GLN A 33 13.72 12.56 -1.27
CA GLN A 33 12.52 13.33 -1.61
C GLN A 33 11.26 12.46 -1.76
N MET A 34 11.40 11.21 -2.22
CA MET A 34 10.29 10.26 -2.29
C MET A 34 10.00 9.68 -0.90
N LEU A 35 11.03 9.37 -0.11
CA LEU A 35 10.87 8.90 1.26
C LEU A 35 10.13 9.91 2.15
N ALA A 36 10.38 11.21 1.97
CA ALA A 36 9.67 12.26 2.70
C ALA A 36 8.15 12.31 2.40
N GLN A 37 7.69 11.63 1.36
CA GLN A 37 6.28 11.51 0.98
C GLN A 37 5.63 10.22 1.49
N VAL A 38 6.36 9.43 2.27
CA VAL A 38 5.88 8.23 2.96
C VAL A 38 5.77 8.53 4.44
N GLN A 39 4.63 8.20 5.04
CA GLN A 39 4.39 8.39 6.47
C GLN A 39 4.01 7.05 7.10
N ALA A 40 4.70 6.67 8.17
CA ALA A 40 4.34 5.51 8.97
C ALA A 40 3.16 5.88 9.87
N LEU A 41 2.08 5.09 9.81
CA LEU A 41 0.97 5.27 10.72
C LEU A 41 1.34 4.72 12.10
N THR A 42 0.74 5.28 13.14
CA THR A 42 0.83 4.66 14.47
C THR A 42 0.11 3.30 14.43
N PRO A 43 0.51 2.31 15.25
CA PRO A 43 -0.17 1.02 15.29
C PRO A 43 -1.69 1.14 15.54
N ARG A 44 -2.08 2.12 16.36
CA ARG A 44 -3.48 2.44 16.62
C ARG A 44 -4.20 2.97 15.38
N ALA A 45 -3.61 3.92 14.65
CA ALA A 45 -4.20 4.46 13.43
C ALA A 45 -4.33 3.39 12.34
N ALA A 46 -3.31 2.55 12.18
CA ALA A 46 -3.35 1.39 11.29
C ALA A 46 -4.52 0.45 11.66
N ALA A 47 -4.68 0.13 12.95
CA ALA A 47 -5.75 -0.77 13.41
C ALA A 47 -7.15 -0.21 13.19
N LEU A 48 -7.33 1.11 13.35
CA LEU A 48 -8.59 1.79 13.05
C LEU A 48 -8.92 1.72 11.56
N LEU A 49 -7.95 2.02 10.69
CA LEU A 49 -8.12 1.93 9.24
C LEU A 49 -8.42 0.51 8.79
N TRP A 50 -7.67 -0.47 9.29
CA TRP A 50 -7.92 -1.88 9.05
C TRP A 50 -9.35 -2.27 9.41
N THR A 51 -9.78 -1.90 10.62
CA THR A 51 -11.14 -2.19 11.11
C THR A 51 -12.22 -1.58 10.24
N ARG A 52 -11.96 -0.36 9.72
CA ARG A 52 -12.92 0.40 8.92
C ARG A 52 -13.01 -0.08 7.47
N HIS A 53 -11.87 -0.44 6.87
CA HIS A 53 -11.76 -0.64 5.42
C HIS A 53 -11.40 -2.05 4.98
N VAL A 54 -10.91 -2.90 5.90
CA VAL A 54 -10.42 -4.24 5.57
C VAL A 54 -11.21 -5.30 6.31
N SER A 55 -11.14 -5.32 7.64
CA SER A 55 -11.92 -6.25 8.46
C SER A 55 -12.09 -5.80 9.90
N ALA A 56 -13.33 -5.87 10.39
CA ALA A 56 -13.65 -5.68 11.80
C ALA A 56 -13.30 -6.89 12.68
N HIS A 57 -12.98 -8.05 12.10
CA HIS A 57 -12.76 -9.27 12.86
C HIS A 57 -11.36 -9.23 13.54
N PRO A 58 -11.27 -9.44 14.87
CA PRO A 58 -10.02 -9.25 15.62
C PRO A 58 -8.89 -10.23 15.27
N VAL A 59 -9.21 -11.37 14.66
CA VAL A 59 -8.23 -12.40 14.29
C VAL A 59 -7.69 -12.23 12.86
N GLU A 60 -8.36 -11.41 12.05
CA GLU A 60 -7.93 -11.11 10.69
C GLU A 60 -6.98 -9.93 10.79
N THR A 61 -5.72 -10.23 11.05
CA THR A 61 -4.67 -9.21 11.29
C THR A 61 -3.76 -9.01 10.09
N HIS A 62 -3.89 -9.85 9.07
CA HIS A 62 -3.08 -9.84 7.86
C HIS A 62 -3.98 -10.07 6.63
N PRO A 63 -3.70 -9.45 5.45
CA PRO A 63 -4.50 -9.70 4.25
C PRO A 63 -4.66 -11.18 3.88
N MET A 64 -3.63 -11.99 4.15
CA MET A 64 -3.66 -13.44 3.92
C MET A 64 -4.55 -14.22 4.88
N GLN A 65 -4.80 -13.67 6.07
CA GLN A 65 -5.69 -14.26 7.08
C GLN A 65 -7.16 -13.94 6.83
N LEU A 66 -7.47 -13.02 5.90
CA LEU A 66 -8.85 -12.72 5.52
C LEU A 66 -9.51 -14.00 5.01
N ARG A 67 -10.68 -14.33 5.57
CA ARG A 67 -11.53 -15.40 5.04
C ARG A 67 -11.98 -15.06 3.62
N GLU A 68 -12.30 -16.09 2.83
CA GLU A 68 -12.62 -15.91 1.42
C GLU A 68 -13.79 -14.95 1.20
N GLU A 69 -14.81 -15.02 2.07
CA GLU A 69 -15.97 -14.12 2.08
C GLU A 69 -15.65 -12.67 2.46
N HIS A 70 -14.51 -12.41 3.11
CA HIS A 70 -14.05 -11.07 3.51
C HIS A 70 -12.95 -10.53 2.59
N ARG A 71 -12.44 -11.34 1.66
CA ARG A 71 -11.44 -10.89 0.69
C ARG A 71 -12.08 -9.96 -0.32
N LEU A 72 -11.44 -8.82 -0.52
CA LEU A 72 -11.73 -7.92 -1.63
C LEU A 72 -11.65 -8.71 -2.95
N GLN A 73 -12.68 -8.62 -3.78
CA GLN A 73 -12.81 -9.37 -5.02
C GLN A 73 -12.24 -8.53 -6.17
N PRO A 74 -11.07 -8.88 -6.72
CA PRO A 74 -10.46 -8.09 -7.79
C PRO A 74 -11.30 -8.17 -9.07
N THR A 75 -11.44 -7.06 -9.76
CA THR A 75 -12.15 -6.97 -11.04
C THR A 75 -11.20 -6.85 -12.22
N ILE A 76 -9.95 -6.44 -11.97
CA ILE A 76 -8.90 -6.35 -12.99
C ILE A 76 -7.66 -7.14 -12.57
N ALA A 77 -7.07 -7.83 -13.53
CA ALA A 77 -5.76 -8.47 -13.37
C ALA A 77 -4.65 -7.47 -13.65
N GLY A 78 -3.63 -7.46 -12.80
CA GLY A 78 -2.40 -6.69 -12.97
C GLY A 78 -1.25 -7.54 -13.51
N PRO A 79 -0.06 -6.94 -13.66
CA PRO A 79 1.14 -7.66 -14.04
C PRO A 79 1.64 -8.58 -12.92
N GLU A 80 2.56 -9.47 -13.28
CA GLU A 80 3.29 -10.32 -12.33
C GLU A 80 4.37 -9.45 -11.66
N TRP A 81 4.18 -9.15 -10.37
CA TRP A 81 5.03 -8.24 -9.62
C TRP A 81 6.34 -8.89 -9.19
N LEU A 82 6.38 -10.20 -8.96
CA LEU A 82 7.55 -10.91 -8.45
C LEU A 82 8.68 -10.89 -9.49
N ALA A 83 8.38 -11.18 -10.75
CA ALA A 83 9.35 -11.08 -11.84
C ALA A 83 9.92 -9.67 -12.02
N GLU A 84 9.13 -8.63 -11.76
CA GLU A 84 9.63 -7.25 -11.81
C GLU A 84 10.42 -6.91 -10.55
N PHE A 85 10.00 -7.39 -9.38
CA PHE A 85 10.69 -7.20 -8.11
C PHE A 85 12.11 -7.76 -8.16
N ASP A 86 12.29 -8.98 -8.66
CA ASP A 86 13.61 -9.63 -8.83
C ASP A 86 14.51 -8.89 -9.83
N ALA A 87 13.92 -8.11 -10.74
CA ALA A 87 14.64 -7.33 -11.75
C ALA A 87 14.97 -5.90 -11.28
N VAL A 88 14.41 -5.42 -10.17
CA VAL A 88 14.70 -4.09 -9.65
C VAL A 88 16.08 -4.09 -9.00
N SER A 89 16.88 -3.10 -9.37
CA SER A 89 18.16 -2.82 -8.73
C SER A 89 18.40 -1.33 -8.66
N SER A 90 19.49 -0.91 -8.03
CA SER A 90 19.95 0.49 -8.04
C SER A 90 20.15 1.04 -9.47
N GLU A 91 20.42 0.18 -10.45
CA GLU A 91 20.60 0.55 -11.87
C GLU A 91 19.28 0.55 -12.65
N HIS A 92 18.29 -0.23 -12.21
CA HIS A 92 16.99 -0.41 -12.87
C HIS A 92 15.86 -0.08 -11.90
N PRO A 93 15.55 1.22 -11.71
CA PRO A 93 14.56 1.64 -10.74
C PRO A 93 13.15 1.17 -11.14
N ALA A 94 12.36 0.82 -10.14
CA ALA A 94 11.04 0.24 -10.30
C ALA A 94 9.99 1.17 -10.95
N GLN A 95 10.33 2.43 -11.21
CA GLN A 95 9.44 3.51 -11.64
C GLN A 95 8.97 3.37 -13.10
N SER A 96 9.64 2.55 -13.91
CA SER A 96 9.30 2.37 -15.34
C SER A 96 8.79 0.96 -15.69
N GLY A 97 8.55 0.12 -14.67
CA GLY A 97 8.01 -1.24 -14.86
C GLY A 97 6.51 -1.27 -15.15
N ARG A 98 5.98 -2.45 -15.50
CA ARG A 98 4.53 -2.62 -15.71
C ARG A 98 3.79 -2.53 -14.38
N VAL A 99 4.40 -2.93 -13.26
CA VAL A 99 3.84 -2.75 -11.92
C VAL A 99 3.60 -1.26 -11.65
N ALA A 100 4.61 -0.43 -11.85
CA ALA A 100 4.49 1.02 -11.72
C ALA A 100 3.39 1.59 -12.63
N ALA A 101 3.37 1.21 -13.91
CA ALA A 101 2.35 1.66 -14.85
C ALA A 101 0.94 1.24 -14.43
N PHE A 102 0.77 0.04 -13.89
CA PHE A 102 -0.50 -0.45 -13.35
C PHE A 102 -0.94 0.36 -12.12
N LEU A 103 -0.05 0.56 -11.15
CA LEU A 103 -0.33 1.34 -9.93
C LEU A 103 -0.69 2.79 -10.27
N VAL A 104 0.04 3.41 -11.20
CA VAL A 104 -0.29 4.74 -11.75
C VAL A 104 -1.68 4.68 -12.34
N SER A 105 -1.93 3.88 -13.36
CA SER A 105 -3.22 3.84 -14.06
C SER A 105 -4.41 3.59 -13.10
N HIS A 106 -4.24 2.69 -12.13
CA HIS A 106 -5.28 2.31 -11.21
C HIS A 106 -5.63 3.45 -10.23
N PHE A 107 -4.62 4.06 -9.58
CA PHE A 107 -4.82 5.10 -8.56
C PHE A 107 -4.81 6.55 -9.10
N GLN A 108 -4.32 6.79 -10.32
CA GLN A 108 -4.21 8.13 -10.93
C GLN A 108 -5.56 8.80 -11.18
N ALA A 109 -6.63 8.02 -11.36
CA ALA A 109 -7.99 8.55 -11.50
C ALA A 109 -8.47 9.39 -10.29
N ALA A 110 -7.76 9.34 -9.17
CA ALA A 110 -8.17 9.94 -7.89
C ALA A 110 -7.47 11.27 -7.52
N GLY A 111 -6.58 11.78 -8.38
CA GLY A 111 -5.79 12.99 -8.09
C GLY A 111 -4.67 12.75 -7.05
N ALA A 112 -4.38 13.74 -6.21
CA ALA A 112 -3.29 13.71 -5.23
C ALA A 112 -3.66 13.03 -3.88
N ALA A 113 -4.74 12.24 -3.85
CA ALA A 113 -5.18 11.55 -2.64
C ALA A 113 -4.17 10.48 -2.22
N PRO A 114 -3.91 10.33 -0.90
CA PRO A 114 -2.95 9.33 -0.43
C PRO A 114 -3.46 7.91 -0.68
N VAL A 115 -2.53 7.01 -0.98
CA VAL A 115 -2.74 5.57 -1.02
C VAL A 115 -2.16 4.98 0.26
N LEU A 116 -2.93 4.12 0.90
CA LEU A 116 -2.53 3.38 2.09
C LEU A 116 -1.92 2.06 1.66
N PHE A 117 -0.70 1.78 2.12
CA PHE A 117 -0.10 0.46 2.08
C PHE A 117 -0.32 -0.20 3.43
N MET A 118 -1.12 -1.25 3.48
CA MET A 118 -1.43 -2.02 4.68
C MET A 118 -0.74 -3.38 4.60
N ALA A 119 0.33 -3.52 5.38
CA ALA A 119 0.99 -4.81 5.57
C ALA A 119 0.16 -5.66 6.54
N SER A 120 -0.21 -5.09 7.69
CA SER A 120 -1.01 -5.76 8.69
C SER A 120 -1.99 -4.79 9.36
N ARG A 121 -2.81 -5.31 10.26
CA ARG A 121 -3.70 -4.51 11.11
C ARG A 121 -2.96 -3.43 11.88
N GLU A 122 -1.71 -3.64 12.27
CA GLU A 122 -0.93 -2.69 13.08
C GLU A 122 0.20 -2.01 12.31
N LEU A 123 0.37 -2.34 11.02
CA LEU A 123 1.44 -1.82 10.19
C LEU A 123 0.88 -1.29 8.87
N ALA A 124 0.84 0.03 8.76
CA ALA A 124 0.39 0.72 7.56
C ALA A 124 1.17 2.00 7.29
N TYR A 125 1.26 2.35 6.02
CA TYR A 125 1.93 3.55 5.53
C TYR A 125 0.98 4.35 4.65
N ALA A 126 1.03 5.68 4.76
CA ALA A 126 0.37 6.58 3.83
C ALA A 126 1.39 7.12 2.83
N LEU A 127 1.05 7.06 1.54
CA LEU A 127 1.92 7.46 0.44
C LEU A 127 1.20 8.38 -0.53
N THR A 128 1.92 9.33 -1.13
CA THR A 128 1.44 9.94 -2.37
C THR A 128 1.48 8.92 -3.51
N PRO A 129 0.68 9.09 -4.58
CA PRO A 129 0.77 8.20 -5.74
C PRO A 129 2.17 8.15 -6.36
N ALA A 130 2.91 9.26 -6.34
CA ALA A 130 4.28 9.31 -6.83
C ALA A 130 5.23 8.49 -5.93
N ALA A 131 5.11 8.62 -4.60
CA ALA A 131 5.90 7.84 -3.66
C ALA A 131 5.58 6.34 -3.75
N LEU A 132 4.32 5.97 -3.95
CA LEU A 132 3.91 4.58 -4.16
C LEU A 132 4.68 3.95 -5.32
N VAL A 133 4.74 4.62 -6.47
CA VAL A 133 5.42 4.13 -7.67
C VAL A 133 6.93 3.99 -7.47
N ALA A 134 7.52 4.90 -6.70
CA ALA A 134 8.95 4.85 -6.41
C ALA A 134 9.32 3.82 -5.34
N CYS A 135 8.43 3.56 -4.39
CA CYS A 135 8.73 2.78 -3.18
C CYS A 135 8.07 1.39 -3.15
N TRP A 136 7.22 1.01 -4.11
CA TRP A 136 6.48 -0.25 -4.05
C TRP A 136 7.34 -1.50 -3.81
N PRO A 137 8.58 -1.66 -4.37
CA PRO A 137 9.39 -2.84 -4.08
C PRO A 137 9.80 -2.85 -2.61
N CYS A 138 10.28 -1.71 -2.10
CA CYS A 138 10.71 -1.57 -0.72
C CYS A 138 9.57 -1.87 0.24
N LEU A 139 8.33 -1.48 -0.10
CA LEU A 139 7.14 -1.78 0.70
C LEU A 139 6.79 -3.27 0.65
N LEU A 140 6.88 -3.93 -0.50
CA LEU A 140 6.65 -5.39 -0.61
C LEU A 140 7.66 -6.19 0.21
N ALA A 141 8.91 -5.76 0.29
CA ALA A 141 9.92 -6.41 1.13
C ALA A 141 9.55 -6.42 2.63
N LEU A 142 8.63 -5.53 3.06
CA LEU A 142 8.12 -5.47 4.44
C LEU A 142 7.04 -6.49 4.73
N SER A 143 6.37 -6.93 3.68
CA SER A 143 5.21 -7.79 3.74
C SER A 143 5.53 -9.05 2.96
N ASP A 144 6.21 -9.98 3.60
CA ASP A 144 6.39 -11.37 3.15
C ASP A 144 5.03 -12.05 2.85
N GLU A 145 3.95 -11.49 3.38
CA GLU A 145 2.61 -12.05 3.32
C GLU A 145 1.60 -11.27 2.45
N SER A 146 1.99 -10.60 1.36
CA SER A 146 1.02 -10.06 0.36
C SER A 146 0.17 -8.86 0.82
N PRO A 147 0.76 -7.65 0.81
CA PRO A 147 0.13 -6.45 1.36
C PRO A 147 -1.07 -5.97 0.51
N LEU A 148 -1.90 -5.15 1.14
CA LEU A 148 -3.03 -4.49 0.52
C LEU A 148 -2.74 -3.00 0.32
N LEU A 149 -2.87 -2.53 -0.92
CA LEU A 149 -2.93 -1.11 -1.25
C LEU A 149 -4.39 -0.67 -1.29
N TYR A 150 -4.72 0.46 -0.69
CA TYR A 150 -6.08 0.98 -0.65
C TYR A 150 -6.11 2.50 -0.70
N GLN A 151 -7.04 3.05 -1.47
CA GLN A 151 -7.26 4.49 -1.58
C GLN A 151 -8.67 4.84 -1.11
N PRO A 152 -8.85 5.25 0.16
CA PRO A 152 -10.18 5.48 0.71
C PRO A 152 -10.99 6.58 -0.01
N ALA A 153 -10.33 7.51 -0.72
CA ALA A 153 -11.01 8.57 -1.47
C ALA A 153 -11.81 8.03 -2.67
N THR A 154 -11.47 6.85 -3.18
CA THR A 154 -12.09 6.24 -4.36
C THR A 154 -12.55 4.81 -4.14
N GLY A 155 -12.29 4.24 -2.96
CA GLY A 155 -12.56 2.82 -2.69
C GLY A 155 -11.63 1.85 -3.42
N LYS A 156 -10.68 2.35 -4.21
CA LYS A 156 -9.81 1.50 -5.03
C LYS A 156 -8.82 0.72 -4.18
N PHE A 157 -8.58 -0.52 -4.56
CA PHE A 157 -7.60 -1.38 -3.92
C PHE A 157 -6.75 -2.15 -4.91
N VAL A 158 -5.52 -2.46 -4.51
CA VAL A 158 -4.65 -3.40 -5.20
C VAL A 158 -4.15 -4.43 -4.20
N TRP A 159 -4.29 -5.70 -4.55
CA TRP A 159 -3.78 -6.82 -3.77
C TRP A 159 -2.58 -7.45 -4.48
N CYS A 160 -1.46 -7.49 -3.78
CA CYS A 160 -0.21 -8.10 -4.25
C CYS A 160 -0.19 -9.56 -3.79
N ARG A 161 -0.61 -10.53 -4.61
CA ARG A 161 -0.78 -11.92 -4.16
C ARG A 161 0.57 -12.64 -3.92
N PRO A 162 0.61 -13.72 -3.12
CA PRO A 162 1.88 -14.38 -2.74
C PRO A 162 2.60 -15.05 -3.92
N HIS A 163 1.86 -15.42 -4.95
CA HIS A 163 2.40 -16.03 -6.17
C HIS A 163 2.66 -14.99 -7.26
N GLY A 164 2.85 -13.73 -6.85
CA GLY A 164 3.31 -12.70 -7.76
C GLY A 164 2.23 -11.97 -8.58
N ALA A 165 0.99 -12.45 -8.61
CA ALA A 165 -0.07 -11.73 -9.33
C ALA A 165 -0.50 -10.44 -8.59
N LEU A 166 -0.46 -9.29 -9.27
CA LEU A 166 -1.24 -8.12 -8.86
C LEU A 166 -2.67 -8.26 -9.31
N ALA A 167 -3.59 -7.78 -8.49
CA ALA A 167 -4.98 -7.65 -8.89
C ALA A 167 -5.56 -6.36 -8.28
N GLY A 168 -6.41 -5.68 -9.04
CA GLY A 168 -7.04 -4.42 -8.62
C GLY A 168 -8.55 -4.53 -8.60
N GLY A 169 -9.19 -3.63 -7.87
CA GLY A 169 -10.64 -3.52 -7.84
C GLY A 169 -11.11 -2.26 -7.12
N GLU A 170 -12.41 -2.19 -6.90
CA GLU A 170 -13.07 -1.12 -6.17
C GLU A 170 -13.85 -1.77 -5.03
N ASP A 171 -13.76 -1.21 -3.83
CA ASP A 171 -14.71 -1.57 -2.78
C ASP A 171 -16.10 -1.11 -3.25
N GLY A 172 -17.05 -2.02 -3.27
CA GLY A 172 -18.41 -1.73 -3.71
C GLY A 172 -19.18 -0.84 -2.74
N GLN A 173 -18.50 -0.01 -1.93
CA GLN A 173 -19.16 0.93 -1.03
C GLN A 173 -19.80 2.01 -1.90
N GLU A 174 -21.12 1.92 -2.08
CA GLU A 174 -21.92 3.06 -2.52
C GLU A 174 -21.54 4.26 -1.63
N SER A 175 -21.02 5.32 -2.25
CA SER A 175 -20.87 6.62 -1.61
C SER A 175 -22.19 6.94 -0.92
N ALA A 176 -22.19 6.96 0.42
CA ALA A 176 -23.38 7.34 1.16
C ALA A 176 -23.82 8.75 0.66
N PRO A 177 -25.11 8.94 0.37
CA PRO A 177 -25.64 10.18 -0.18
C PRO A 177 -25.46 11.38 0.76
#